data_AF-A0A8J6XS30-F1
#
_entry.id   AF-A0A8J6XS30-F1
#
_cell.length_a   1.000
_cell.length_b   1.000
_cell.length_c   1.000
_cell.angle_alpha   90.00
_cell.angle_beta   90.00
_cell.angle_gamma   90.00
#
_symmetry.space_group_name_H-M   'P 1'
#
loop_
_entity.id
_entity.type
_entity.pdbx_description
1 polymer ?
#
loop_
_entity_poly.entity_id
_entity_poly.type
_entity_poly.pdbx_seq_one_letter_code
_entity_poly.pdbx_strand_id
1 'polypeptide(L)'
;FFVCVEDLEDELIRALGVGGVELVIEAEGDLPSFRRFQSQPAWRERTLDAQLRRFMGTKSGRKAHYAGLLADAVDLERVPRPLERVLAYVQSN
;
A
#
# COMPACT_ATOMS: atom_id res chain seq x y z
N PHE A 1 4.74 8.79 -20.49
CA PHE A 1 3.92 7.83 -19.71
C PHE A 1 4.55 7.63 -18.34
N PHE A 2 3.71 7.56 -17.30
CA PHE A 2 4.12 7.33 -15.91
C PHE A 2 3.48 6.01 -15.47
N VAL A 3 4.28 5.04 -15.02
CA VAL A 3 3.84 3.65 -14.84
C VAL A 3 4.42 3.11 -13.53
N CYS A 4 3.58 2.44 -12.73
CA CYS A 4 4.00 1.72 -11.52
C CYS A 4 4.73 0.44 -11.90
N VAL A 5 5.64 -0.05 -11.04
CA VAL A 5 6.33 -1.33 -11.30
C VAL A 5 5.32 -2.49 -11.32
N GLU A 6 4.48 -2.57 -10.29
CA GLU A 6 3.47 -3.64 -10.13
C GLU A 6 2.05 -3.05 -10.12
N ASP A 7 1.72 -2.26 -9.09
CA ASP A 7 0.50 -1.48 -8.96
C ASP A 7 0.75 -0.29 -8.00
N LEU A 8 -0.28 0.54 -7.79
CA LEU A 8 -0.17 1.70 -6.90
C LEU A 8 0.13 1.27 -5.46
N GLU A 9 -0.50 0.20 -4.98
CA GLU A 9 -0.29 -0.30 -3.62
C GLU A 9 1.14 -0.77 -3.41
N ASP A 10 1.75 -1.43 -4.39
CA ASP A 10 3.18 -1.79 -4.35
C ASP A 10 4.09 -0.55 -4.19
N GLU A 11 3.85 0.51 -4.97
CA GLU A 11 4.62 1.75 -4.86
C GLU A 11 4.48 2.38 -3.47
N LEU A 12 3.26 2.42 -2.93
CA LEU A 12 2.97 2.99 -1.61
C LEU A 12 3.54 2.14 -0.47
N ILE A 13 3.47 0.81 -0.57
CA ILE A 13 4.09 -0.11 0.40
C ILE A 13 5.60 0.06 0.40
N ARG A 14 6.25 0.21 -0.77
CA ARG A 14 7.70 0.48 -0.84
C ARG A 14 8.08 1.83 -0.25
N ALA A 15 7.25 2.86 -0.41
CA ALA A 15 7.50 4.19 0.14
C ALA A 15 7.36 4.22 1.68
N LEU A 16 6.33 3.58 2.22
CA LEU A 16 6.05 3.54 3.66
C LEU A 16 6.88 2.50 4.41
N GLY A 17 7.26 1.41 3.71
CA GLY A 17 7.78 0.20 4.32
C GLY A 17 6.71 -0.54 5.12
N VAL A 18 6.99 -1.82 5.43
CA VAL A 18 6.08 -2.71 6.16
C VAL A 18 5.57 -2.11 7.47
N GLY A 19 6.46 -1.51 8.27
CA GLY A 19 6.08 -0.93 9.56
C GLY A 19 5.11 0.25 9.44
N GLY A 20 5.30 1.13 8.45
CA GLY A 20 4.37 2.24 8.20
C GLY A 20 3.00 1.74 7.75
N VAL A 21 2.96 0.72 6.89
CA VAL A 21 1.71 0.10 6.45
C VAL A 21 0.98 -0.59 7.60
N GLU A 22 1.70 -1.26 8.51
CA GLU A 22 1.08 -1.87 9.69
C GLU A 22 0.45 -0.84 10.63
N LEU A 23 1.05 0.34 10.79
CA LEU A 23 0.45 1.44 11.56
C LEU A 23 -0.85 1.94 10.93
N VAL A 24 -0.91 2.03 9.59
CA VAL A 24 -2.15 2.38 8.88
C VAL A 24 -3.23 1.32 9.10
N ILE A 25 -2.87 0.03 8.98
CA ILE A 25 -3.78 -1.09 9.26
C ILE A 25 -4.27 -1.08 10.71
N GLU A 26 -3.41 -0.72 11.66
CA GLU A 26 -3.76 -0.60 13.08
C GLU A 26 -4.73 0.56 13.32
N ALA A 27 -4.46 1.73 12.74
CA ALA A 27 -5.34 2.90 12.84
C ALA A 27 -6.74 2.63 12.27
N GLU A 28 -6.84 1.82 11.22
CA GLU A 28 -8.10 1.37 10.62
C GLU A 28 -8.80 0.26 11.45
N GLY A 29 -8.17 -0.25 12.52
CA GLY A 29 -8.70 -1.32 13.37
C GLY A 29 -8.63 -2.72 12.73
N ASP A 30 -7.91 -2.85 11.63
CA ASP A 30 -7.83 -4.07 10.81
C ASP A 30 -6.66 -4.99 11.20
N LEU A 31 -5.80 -4.57 12.13
CA LEU A 31 -4.60 -5.33 12.53
C LEU A 31 -4.91 -6.77 12.98
N PRO A 32 -5.93 -7.05 13.82
CA PRO A 32 -6.28 -8.43 14.15
C PRO A 32 -6.69 -9.26 12.92
N SER A 33 -7.38 -8.65 11.95
CA SER A 33 -7.75 -9.29 10.69
C SER A 33 -6.51 -9.60 9.84
N PHE A 34 -5.55 -8.67 9.81
CA PHE A 34 -4.28 -8.88 9.12
C PHE A 34 -3.49 -10.03 9.76
N ARG A 35 -3.32 -10.05 11.09
CA ARG A 35 -2.61 -11.16 11.76
C ARG A 35 -3.24 -12.54 11.51
N ARG A 36 -4.58 -12.63 11.50
CA ARG A 36 -5.28 -13.86 11.10
C ARG A 36 -4.98 -14.24 9.65
N PHE A 37 -4.97 -13.27 8.74
CA PHE A 37 -4.59 -13.50 7.35
C PHE A 37 -3.15 -14.02 7.22
N GLN A 38 -2.20 -13.44 7.95
CA GLN A 38 -0.79 -13.89 7.94
C GLN A 38 -0.63 -15.34 8.42
N SER A 39 -1.44 -15.79 9.38
CA SER A 39 -1.38 -17.17 9.87
C SER A 39 -1.91 -18.22 8.87
N GLN A 40 -2.56 -17.80 7.77
CA GLN A 40 -3.13 -18.74 6.80
C GLN A 40 -2.02 -19.52 6.08
N PRO A 41 -2.16 -20.86 5.89
CA PRO A 41 -1.12 -21.69 5.28
C PRO A 41 -0.60 -21.19 3.92
N ALA A 42 -1.48 -20.64 3.08
CA ALA A 42 -1.12 -20.12 1.76
C ALA A 42 -0.25 -18.85 1.81
N TRP A 43 -0.24 -18.15 2.95
CA TRP A 43 0.35 -16.81 3.08
C TRP A 43 1.50 -16.74 4.09
N ARG A 44 1.53 -17.60 5.11
CA ARG A 44 2.49 -17.52 6.23
C ARG A 44 3.97 -17.56 5.80
N GLU A 45 4.28 -18.20 4.67
CA GLU A 45 5.64 -18.34 4.11
C GLU A 45 5.95 -17.29 3.01
N ARG A 46 4.99 -16.41 2.68
CA ARG A 46 5.19 -15.33 1.70
C ARG A 46 5.85 -14.13 2.36
N THR A 47 6.48 -13.26 1.56
CA THR A 47 7.04 -11.98 2.04
C THR A 47 5.94 -11.08 2.61
N LEU A 48 6.30 -10.22 3.57
CA LEU A 48 5.34 -9.31 4.20
C LEU A 48 4.71 -8.36 3.19
N ASP A 49 5.47 -7.84 2.22
CA ASP A 49 4.96 -7.01 1.13
C ASP A 49 3.86 -7.73 0.31
N ALA A 50 4.08 -9.01 -0.03
CA ALA A 50 3.09 -9.81 -0.75
C ALA A 50 1.85 -10.09 0.11
N GLN A 51 2.03 -10.32 1.41
CA GLN A 51 0.91 -10.48 2.35
C GLN A 51 0.09 -9.19 2.46
N LEU A 52 0.73 -8.02 2.58
CA LEU A 52 0.09 -6.71 2.66
C LEU A 52 -0.70 -6.39 1.39
N ARG A 53 -0.05 -6.50 0.23
CA ARG A 53 -0.70 -6.30 -1.09
C ARG A 53 -1.92 -7.20 -1.22
N ARG A 54 -1.80 -8.48 -0.85
CA ARG A 54 -2.94 -9.39 -0.92
C ARG A 54 -4.03 -9.02 0.06
N PHE A 55 -3.68 -8.70 1.30
CA PHE A 55 -4.65 -8.35 2.35
C PHE A 55 -5.56 -7.20 1.91
N MET A 56 -5.00 -6.18 1.28
CA MET A 56 -5.74 -5.04 0.73
C MET A 56 -6.71 -5.46 -0.39
N GLY A 57 -6.39 -6.51 -1.14
CA GLY A 57 -7.24 -7.10 -2.18
C GLY A 57 -8.24 -8.16 -1.71
N THR A 58 -8.43 -8.38 -0.40
CA THR A 58 -9.28 -9.47 0.12
C THR A 58 -10.79 -9.24 -0.03
N LYS A 59 -11.22 -7.99 -0.20
CA LYS A 59 -12.64 -7.61 -0.27
C LYS A 59 -12.84 -6.55 -1.35
N SER A 60 -14.03 -6.54 -1.95
CA SER A 60 -14.43 -5.45 -2.85
C SER A 60 -14.34 -4.10 -2.13
N GLY A 61 -13.88 -3.06 -2.83
CA GLY A 61 -13.72 -1.70 -2.29
C GLY A 61 -12.50 -1.48 -1.38
N ARG A 62 -12.03 -2.52 -0.68
CA ARG A 62 -10.89 -2.41 0.25
C ARG A 62 -9.60 -1.94 -0.43
N LYS A 63 -9.39 -2.33 -1.70
CA LYS A 63 -8.21 -1.92 -2.47
C LYS A 63 -8.14 -0.39 -2.63
N ALA A 64 -9.22 0.23 -3.11
CA ALA A 64 -9.29 1.69 -3.25
C ALA A 64 -9.23 2.41 -1.89
N HIS A 65 -9.87 1.84 -0.86
CA HIS A 65 -9.81 2.38 0.51
C HIS A 65 -8.37 2.47 1.03
N TYR A 66 -7.64 1.34 1.00
CA TYR A 66 -6.25 1.34 1.45
C TYR A 66 -5.33 2.16 0.54
N ALA A 67 -5.56 2.20 -0.78
CA ALA A 67 -4.78 3.09 -1.65
C ALA A 67 -4.87 4.56 -1.19
N GLY A 68 -6.06 5.03 -0.77
CA GLY A 68 -6.24 6.36 -0.19
C GLY A 68 -5.49 6.52 1.14
N LEU A 69 -5.72 5.61 2.09
CA LEU A 69 -5.07 5.68 3.41
C LEU A 69 -3.55 5.65 3.34
N LEU A 70 -2.98 4.83 2.45
CA LEU A 70 -1.54 4.76 2.26
C LEU A 70 -1.00 6.02 1.57
N ALA A 71 -1.72 6.56 0.59
CA ALA A 71 -1.33 7.81 -0.04
C ALA A 71 -1.29 8.98 0.97
N ASP A 72 -2.27 9.05 1.88
CA ASP A 72 -2.32 10.07 2.93
C ASP A 72 -1.17 9.91 3.96
N ALA A 73 -0.67 8.69 4.14
CA ALA A 73 0.42 8.40 5.07
C ALA A 73 1.82 8.64 4.48
N VAL A 74 1.95 8.79 3.15
CA VAL A 74 3.25 8.99 2.50
C VAL A 74 3.76 10.41 2.75
N ASP A 75 4.96 10.51 3.31
CA ASP A 75 5.70 11.77 3.40
C ASP A 75 5.92 12.35 1.98
N LEU A 76 5.68 13.65 1.81
CA LEU A 76 5.86 14.34 0.53
C LEU A 76 7.31 14.27 0.02
N GLU A 77 8.30 14.06 0.90
CA GLU A 77 9.70 13.83 0.50
C GLU A 77 9.96 12.39 0.01
N ARG A 78 8.99 11.48 0.14
CA ARG A 78 9.09 10.05 -0.20
C ARG A 78 8.05 9.58 -1.21
N VAL A 79 7.45 10.52 -1.95
CA VAL A 79 6.44 10.22 -2.96
C VAL A 79 7.03 9.26 -4.01
N PRO A 80 6.34 8.15 -4.35
CA PRO A 80 6.80 7.25 -5.40
C PRO A 80 7.03 7.98 -6.72
N ARG A 81 8.15 7.67 -7.38
CA ARG A 81 8.56 8.32 -8.64
C ARG A 81 7.46 8.37 -9.73
N PRO A 82 6.62 7.33 -9.92
CA PRO A 82 5.52 7.43 -10.88
C PRO A 82 4.51 8.53 -10.54
N LEU A 83 4.21 8.72 -9.25
CA LEU A 83 3.29 9.74 -8.74
C LEU A 83 3.92 11.13 -8.79
N GLU A 84 5.18 11.27 -8.36
CA GLU A 84 5.94 12.52 -8.44
C GLU A 84 5.94 13.07 -9.88
N ARG A 85 6.21 12.21 -10.86
CA ARG A 85 6.27 12.61 -12.28
C ARG A 85 4.93 13.01 -12.86
N VAL A 86 3.84 12.33 -12.52
CA VAL A 86 2.51 12.72 -13.02
C VAL A 86 2.05 14.03 -12.38
N LEU A 87 2.33 14.23 -11.08
CA LEU A 87 2.04 15.47 -10.37
C LEU A 87 2.80 16.65 -10.98
N ALA A 88 4.12 16.49 -11.20
CA ALA A 88 4.93 17.52 -11.85
C ALA A 88 4.40 17.86 -13.26
N TYR A 89 4.00 16.85 -14.04
CA TYR A 89 3.45 17.06 -15.38
C TYR A 89 2.15 17.85 -15.38
N VAL A 90 1.20 17.54 -14.48
CA VAL A 90 -0.09 18.25 -14.41
C VAL A 90 0.02 19.64 -13.79
N GLN A 91 1.07 19.90 -13.01
CA GLN A 91 1.36 21.23 -12.46
C GLN A 91 2.09 22.15 -13.44
N SER A 92 2.82 21.57 -14.40
CA SER A 92 3.57 22.30 -15.43
C SER A 92 2.77 22.61 -16.70
N ASN A 93 1.53 22.12 -16.80
CA ASN A 93 0.59 22.32 -17.91
C ASN A 93 -0.63 23.12 -17.46
#